data_AF-A0A959MCV2-F1
#
_entry.id   AF-A0A959MCV2-F1
#
_cell.length_a   1.000
_cell.length_b   1.000
_cell.length_c   1.000
_cell.angle_alpha   90.00
_cell.angle_beta   90.00
_cell.angle_gamma   90.00
#
_symmetry.space_group_name_H-M   'P 1'
#
loop_
_entity.id
_entity.type
_entity.pdbx_description
1 polymer ?
#
loop_
_entity_poly.entity_id
_entity_poly.type
_entity_poly.pdbx_seq_one_letter_code
_entity_poly.pdbx_strand_id
1 'polypeptide(L)' 'MLLPFFYKEDLYTVTGHIVFDENTSKHIIQVLRMQKGQQIQITNGQGLLCTAELIDDNRKKCSAKIIQSGNI' A
#
# COMPACT_ATOMS: atom_id res chain seq x y z
N MET A 1 -13.03 11.20 -0.87
CA MET A 1 -11.59 11.51 -0.70
C MET A 1 -10.81 10.55 -1.61
N LEU A 2 -9.82 11.05 -2.35
CA LEU A 2 -9.02 10.24 -3.27
C LEU A 2 -7.94 9.49 -2.48
N LEU A 3 -8.01 8.16 -2.45
CA LEU A 3 -6.95 7.33 -1.90
C LEU A 3 -5.88 7.13 -2.99
N PRO A 4 -4.58 7.26 -2.67
CA PRO A 4 -3.54 6.98 -3.63
C PRO A 4 -3.53 5.48 -3.97
N PHE A 5 -3.39 5.22 -5.26
CA PHE A 5 -3.54 3.90 -5.84
C PHE A 5 -2.19 3.38 -6.33
N PHE A 6 -1.87 2.15 -5.94
CA PHE A 6 -0.62 1.50 -6.28
C PHE A 6 -0.87 0.16 -6.96
N TYR A 7 -0.01 -0.21 -7.89
CA TYR A 7 -0.02 -1.52 -8.50
C TYR A 7 1.04 -2.41 -7.82
N LYS A 8 0.64 -3.61 -7.41
CA LYS A 8 1.56 -4.66 -6.98
C LYS A 8 1.03 -6.00 -7.45
N GLU A 9 1.77 -6.66 -8.32
CA GLU A 9 1.43 -7.96 -8.89
C GLU A 9 1.51 -9.06 -7.80
N ASP A 10 2.42 -8.89 -6.86
CA ASP A 10 2.69 -9.78 -5.72
C ASP A 10 1.70 -9.59 -4.56
N LEU A 11 0.39 -9.58 -4.85
CA LEU A 11 -0.67 -9.61 -3.84
C LEU A 11 -1.16 -11.05 -3.64
N TYR A 12 -0.29 -11.90 -3.08
CA TYR A 12 -0.61 -13.32 -2.87
C TYR A 12 -1.48 -13.59 -1.63
N THR A 13 -1.53 -12.66 -0.66
CA THR A 13 -2.24 -12.91 0.61
C THR A 13 -3.04 -11.69 1.02
N VAL A 14 -4.37 -11.84 1.02
CA VAL A 14 -5.37 -10.86 1.46
C VAL A 14 -5.17 -10.41 2.92
N THR A 15 -4.44 -11.19 3.71
CA THR A 15 -4.14 -10.97 5.13
C THR A 15 -2.63 -10.85 5.39
N GLY A 16 -1.93 -10.07 4.54
CA GLY A 16 -0.48 -9.89 4.61
C GLY A 16 -0.03 -8.49 5.03
N HIS A 17 1.17 -8.42 5.62
CA HIS A 17 1.96 -7.19 5.66
C HIS A 17 2.68 -7.05 4.32
N ILE A 18 2.51 -5.91 3.66
CA ILE A 18 3.18 -5.54 2.42
C ILE A 18 4.35 -4.64 2.78
N VAL A 19 5.54 -5.06 2.38
CA VAL A 19 6.73 -4.21 2.45
C VAL A 19 6.93 -3.59 1.07
N PHE A 20 7.09 -2.28 1.06
CA PHE A 20 7.40 -1.51 -0.13
C PHE A 20 8.91 -1.35 -0.29
N ASP A 21 9.35 -1.35 -1.54
CA ASP A 21 10.73 -1.05 -1.93
C ASP A 21 11.08 0.40 -1.60
N GLU A 22 12.38 0.72 -1.57
CA GLU A 22 12.86 2.07 -1.25
C GLU A 22 12.24 3.14 -2.17
N ASN A 23 12.13 2.87 -3.47
CA ASN A 23 11.52 3.80 -4.42
C ASN A 23 10.06 4.12 -4.08
N THR A 24 9.25 3.09 -3.82
CA THR A 24 7.83 3.24 -3.51
C THR A 24 7.64 3.90 -2.14
N SER A 25 8.46 3.52 -1.16
CA SER A 25 8.52 4.13 0.17
C SER A 25 8.81 5.62 0.08
N LYS A 26 9.80 6.01 -0.73
CA LYS A 26 10.15 7.42 -0.96
C LYS A 26 9.02 8.16 -1.67
N HIS A 27 8.35 7.54 -2.63
CA HIS A 27 7.19 8.15 -3.31
C HIS A 27 6.05 8.42 -2.31
N ILE A 28 5.73 7.44 -1.47
CA ILE A 28 4.68 7.54 -0.44
C ILE A 28 5.02 8.61 0.61
N ILE A 29 6.22 8.59 1.18
CA ILE A 29 6.57 9.44 2.33
C ILE A 29 7.13 10.80 1.92
N GLN A 30 7.88 10.88 0.83
CA GLN A 30 8.55 12.13 0.41
C GLN A 30 7.70 12.95 -0.55
N VAL A 31 6.99 12.30 -1.49
CA VAL A 31 6.20 13.00 -2.51
C VAL A 31 4.75 13.14 -2.06
N LEU A 32 4.09 12.02 -1.72
CA LEU A 32 2.72 12.04 -1.23
C LEU A 32 2.63 12.52 0.23
N ARG A 33 3.76 12.57 0.95
CA ARG A 33 3.87 13.00 2.35
C ARG A 33 2.95 12.22 3.29
N MET A 34 2.75 10.95 2.98
CA MET A 34 1.94 10.06 3.78
C MET A 34 2.66 9.66 5.06
N GLN A 35 1.87 9.42 6.11
CA GLN A 35 2.34 9.05 7.43
C GLN A 35 1.72 7.72 7.85
N LYS A 36 2.27 7.10 8.90
CA LYS A 36 1.65 5.93 9.50
C LYS A 36 0.18 6.21 9.87
N GLY A 37 -0.68 5.23 9.69
CA GLY A 37 -2.13 5.33 9.90
C GLY A 37 -2.91 5.80 8.67
N GLN A 38 -2.24 6.18 7.58
CA GLN A 38 -2.93 6.50 6.33
C GLN A 38 -3.22 5.26 5.49
N GLN A 39 -4.32 5.33 4.75
CA GLN A 39 -4.79 4.25 3.89
C GLN A 39 -4.39 4.47 2.44
N ILE A 40 -4.02 3.38 1.78
CA ILE A 40 -3.66 3.32 0.36
C ILE A 40 -4.42 2.18 -0.30
N GLN A 41 -4.71 2.33 -1.58
CA GLN A 41 -5.31 1.26 -2.39
C GLN A 41 -4.23 0.57 -3.20
N ILE A 42 -4.31 -0.76 -3.27
CA ILE A 42 -3.36 -1.59 -3.99
C ILE A 42 -4.14 -2.57 -4.86
N THR A 43 -3.77 -2.68 -6.13
CA THR A 43 -4.34 -3.65 -7.07
C THR A 43 -3.27 -4.55 -7.66
N ASN A 44 -3.67 -5.76 -8.07
CA ASN A 44 -2.85 -6.67 -8.87
C ASN A 44 -3.20 -6.63 -10.37
N GLY A 45 -4.12 -5.76 -10.81
CA GLY A 45 -4.55 -5.69 -12.22
C GLY A 45 -5.35 -6.91 -12.71
N GLN A 46 -5.60 -7.91 -11.86
CA GLN A 46 -6.40 -9.10 -12.14
C GLN A 46 -7.84 -9.00 -11.60
N GLY A 47 -8.28 -7.78 -11.26
CA GLY A 47 -9.60 -7.53 -10.64
C GLY A 47 -9.59 -7.48 -9.11
N LEU A 48 -8.43 -7.71 -8.46
CA LEU A 48 -8.29 -7.58 -7.02
C LEU A 48 -7.98 -6.12 -6.65
N LEU A 49 -8.77 -5.54 -5.74
CA LEU A 49 -8.53 -4.21 -5.19
C LEU A 49 -8.56 -4.27 -3.66
N CYS A 50 -7.41 -4.06 -3.04
CA CYS A 50 -7.27 -4.12 -1.58
C CYS A 50 -6.94 -2.74 -1.03
N THR A 51 -7.44 -2.44 0.16
CA THR A 51 -7.06 -1.28 0.96
C THR A 51 -6.07 -1.73 2.02
N ALA A 52 -4.93 -1.05 2.08
CA ALA A 52 -3.91 -1.26 3.08
C ALA A 52 -3.66 0.01 3.88
N GLU A 53 -3.29 -0.13 5.14
CA GLU A 53 -2.95 0.95 6.04
C GLU A 53 -1.45 0.95 6.32
N LEU A 54 -0.82 2.11 6.18
CA LEU A 54 0.60 2.32 6.48
C LEU A 54 0.86 2.08 7.97
N ILE A 55 1.65 1.05 8.28
CA ILE A 55 2.06 0.76 9.66
C ILE A 55 3.40 1.41 10.01
N ASP A 56 4.22 1.69 9.01
CA ASP A 56 5.56 2.25 9.18
C ASP A 56 5.86 3.27 8.07
N ASP A 57 6.31 4.47 8.46
CA ASP A 57 6.66 5.57 7.56
C ASP A 57 8.17 5.67 7.28
N ASN A 58 8.87 4.53 7.27
CA ASN A 58 10.28 4.51 6.90
C ASN A 58 10.52 4.79 5.42
N ARG A 59 11.35 5.79 5.11
CA ARG A 59 11.66 6.17 3.72
C ARG A 59 12.41 5.08 2.94
N LYS A 60 13.10 4.17 3.64
CA LYS A 60 13.86 3.06 3.04
C LYS A 60 13.09 1.74 2.97
N LYS A 61 12.20 1.50 3.92
CA LYS A 61 11.40 0.26 4.04
C LYS A 61 10.06 0.61 4.67
N CYS A 62 9.17 1.15 3.86
CA CYS A 62 7.81 1.43 4.27
C CYS A 62 7.02 0.13 4.31
N SER A 63 6.21 -0.06 5.35
CA SER A 63 5.36 -1.25 5.48
C SER A 63 3.91 -0.83 5.61
N ALA A 64 3.02 -1.55 4.95
CA ALA A 64 1.59 -1.40 5.08
C ALA A 64 0.93 -2.75 5.39
N LYS A 65 -0.19 -2.70 6.11
CA LYS A 65 -0.99 -3.87 6.47
C LYS A 65 -2.29 -3.83 5.70
N ILE A 66 -2.65 -4.92 5.03
CA ILE A 66 -3.95 -5.00 4.35
C ILE A 66 -5.06 -5.01 5.41
N ILE A 67 -6.01 -4.08 5.28
CA ILE A 67 -7.16 -3.95 6.19
C ILE A 67 -8.46 -4.41 5.54
N GLN A 68 -8.56 -4.34 4.21
CA GLN A 68 -9.77 -4.69 3.48
C GLN A 68 -9.44 -5.18 2.08
N SER A 69 -10.07 -6.26 1.65
CA SER A 69 -10.06 -6.72 0.26
C SER A 69 -11.43 -6.50 -0.37
N GLY A 70 -11.48 -5.75 -1.45
CA GLY A 70 -12.63 -5.66 -2.34
C GLY A 70 -12.37 -6.50 -3.58
N ASN A 71 -13.27 -7.42 -3.89
CA ASN A 71 -13.30 -8.05 -5.20
C ASN A 71 -14.22 -7.21 -6.09
N ILE A 72 -13.75 -6.85 -7.29
CA ILE A 72 -14.54 -6.12 -8.31
C ILE A 72 -15.24 -7.11 -9.23
#